data_AF-A0A5C6A1Y3-F1
#
_entry.id   AF-A0A5C6A1Y3-F1
#
_cell.length_a   1.000
_cell.length_b   1.000
_cell.length_c   1.000
_cell.angle_alpha   90.00
_cell.angle_beta   90.00
_cell.angle_gamma   90.00
#
_symmetry.space_group_name_H-M   'P 1'
#
loop_
_entity.id
_entity.type
_entity.pdbx_description
1 polymer ?
#
loop_
_entity_poly.entity_id
_entity_poly.type
_entity_poly.pdbx_seq_one_letter_code
_entity_poly.pdbx_strand_id
1 'polypeptide(L)' 'MSSHRPTMPCDAVIVRQDRPVGAMLLPIVDSESFVEEFNRTYASIGLRISVTGQVFTQREFST' A
#
# COMPACT_ATOMS: atom_id res chain seq x y z
N MET A 1 29.91 -6.44 -8.24
CA MET A 1 29.50 -6.92 -6.90
C MET A 1 27.98 -6.99 -6.87
N SER A 2 27.38 -8.18 -6.79
CA SER A 2 25.94 -8.32 -6.54
C SER A 2 25.72 -8.43 -5.03
N SER A 3 25.04 -7.46 -4.46
CA SER A 3 24.56 -7.53 -3.08
C SER A 3 23.37 -8.49 -3.07
N HIS A 4 23.55 -9.73 -2.61
CA HIS A 4 22.41 -10.60 -2.26
C HIS A 4 21.71 -9.99 -1.04
N ARG A 5 20.84 -9.00 -1.27
CA ARG A 5 19.91 -8.54 -0.23
C ARG A 5 18.70 -9.46 -0.30
N PRO A 6 18.29 -10.10 0.81
CA PRO A 6 17.02 -10.80 0.84
C PRO A 6 15.92 -9.79 0.47
N THR A 7 15.23 -10.04 -0.63
CA THR A 7 14.04 -9.28 -1.03
C THR A 7 12.91 -9.70 -0.12
N MET A 8 12.46 -8.79 0.75
CA MET A 8 11.26 -9.01 1.55
C MET A 8 10.01 -8.79 0.67
N PRO A 9 8.91 -9.52 0.91
CA PRO A 9 7.62 -9.21 0.31
C PRO A 9 7.22 -7.76 0.64
N CYS A 10 6.65 -7.08 -0.34
CA CYS A 10 6.12 -5.72 -0.19
C CYS A 10 4.73 -5.79 0.45
N ASP A 11 4.51 -5.02 1.52
CA ASP A 11 3.21 -4.95 2.19
C ASP A 11 2.24 -4.01 1.49
N ALA A 12 2.76 -2.94 0.85
CA ALA A 12 1.93 -1.94 0.18
C ALA A 12 2.66 -1.22 -0.97
N VAL A 13 1.88 -0.63 -1.87
CA VAL A 13 2.37 0.15 -3.01
C VAL A 13 1.85 1.59 -2.90
N ILE A 14 2.75 2.55 -3.08
CA ILE A 14 2.39 3.95 -3.27
C ILE A 14 1.91 4.12 -4.70
N VAL A 15 0.72 4.67 -4.85
CA VAL A 15 0.07 4.99 -6.11
C VAL A 15 0.01 6.51 -6.24
N ARG A 16 0.40 7.02 -7.41
CA ARG A 16 0.20 8.41 -7.79
C ARG A 16 -0.88 8.48 -8.86
N GLN A 17 -2.02 9.09 -8.54
CA GLN A 17 -3.22 9.03 -9.36
C GLN A 17 -3.62 7.56 -9.58
N ASP A 18 -3.27 6.97 -10.72
CA ASP A 18 -3.54 5.56 -11.05
C ASP A 18 -2.27 4.76 -11.41
N ARG A 19 -1.08 5.31 -11.11
CA ARG A 19 0.20 4.66 -11.44
C ARG A 19 0.94 4.24 -10.18
N PRO A 20 1.36 2.97 -10.06
CA PRO A 20 2.24 2.56 -8.97
C PRO A 20 3.60 3.24 -9.14
N VAL A 21 4.06 3.93 -8.09
CA VAL A 21 5.32 4.69 -8.09
C VAL A 21 6.37 4.11 -7.16
N GLY A 22 6.00 3.24 -6.22
CA GLY A 22 6.98 2.57 -5.35
C GLY A 22 6.36 1.54 -4.42
N ALA A 23 7.14 0.51 -4.10
CA ALA A 23 6.80 -0.47 -3.07
C ALA A 23 7.23 0.04 -1.68
N MET A 24 6.50 -0.36 -0.65
CA MET A 24 6.70 0.07 0.73
C MET A 24 6.42 -1.10 1.69
N LEU A 25 7.18 -1.11 2.79
CA LEU A 25 6.88 -1.93 3.96
C LEU A 25 6.04 -1.10 4.94
N LEU A 26 5.00 -1.71 5.49
CA LEU A 26 4.19 -1.03 6.49
C LEU A 26 4.84 -1.16 7.88
N PRO A 27 4.61 -0.20 8.78
CA PRO A 27 4.97 -0.37 10.18
C PRO A 27 4.35 -1.64 10.76
N ILE A 28 5.09 -2.36 11.60
CA ILE A 28 4.61 -3.59 12.27
C ILE A 28 3.42 -3.28 13.21
N VAL A 29 3.39 -2.06 13.75
CA VAL A 29 2.37 -1.59 14.70
C VAL A 29 1.61 -0.43 14.06
N ASP A 30 0.28 -0.40 14.24
CA ASP A 30 -0.62 0.66 13.76
C ASP A 30 -0.57 0.91 12.24
N SER A 31 -0.39 -0.16 11.44
CA SER A 31 -0.33 -0.08 9.98
C SER A 31 -1.59 0.55 9.35
N GLU A 32 -2.77 0.28 9.91
CA GLU A 32 -4.03 0.83 9.42
C GLU A 32 -4.10 2.35 9.61
N SER A 33 -3.79 2.82 10.82
CA SER A 33 -3.74 4.25 11.13
C SER A 33 -2.68 4.96 10.30
N PHE A 34 -1.51 4.35 10.10
CA PHE A 34 -0.48 4.89 9.22
C PHE A 34 -0.99 5.10 7.78
N VAL A 35 -1.67 4.10 7.22
CA VAL A 35 -2.25 4.19 5.86
C VAL A 35 -3.31 5.28 5.80
N GLU A 36 -4.18 5.37 6.80
CA GLU A 36 -5.21 6.41 6.87
C GLU A 36 -4.60 7.81 6.90
N GLU A 37 -3.65 8.04 7.80
CA GLU A 37 -3.01 9.35 7.95
C GLU A 37 -2.18 9.74 6.73
N PHE A 38 -1.47 8.79 6.13
CA PHE A 38 -0.73 9.02 4.88
C PHE A 38 -1.69 9.44 3.77
N ASN A 39 -2.76 8.68 3.56
CA ASN A 39 -3.74 8.94 2.50
C ASN A 39 -4.45 10.28 2.72
N ARG A 40 -4.77 10.64 3.97
CA ARG A 40 -5.32 11.94 4.32
C ARG A 40 -4.35 13.07 4.01
N THR A 41 -3.08 12.93 4.40
CA THR A 41 -2.06 13.97 4.30
C THR A 41 -1.62 14.23 2.86
N TYR A 42 -1.42 13.18 2.07
CA TYR A 42 -0.87 13.29 0.71
C TYR A 42 -1.92 13.21 -0.41
N ALA A 43 -3.21 13.10 -0.07
CA ALA A 43 -4.30 13.12 -1.06
C ALA A 43 -4.25 14.37 -1.97
N SER A 44 -3.88 15.54 -1.44
CA SER A 44 -3.83 16.80 -2.18
C SER A 44 -2.83 16.80 -3.34
N ILE A 45 -1.78 15.99 -3.24
CA ILE A 45 -0.76 15.81 -4.30
C ILE A 45 -0.96 14.52 -5.09
N GLY A 46 -2.10 13.84 -4.88
CA GLY A 46 -2.51 12.64 -5.59
C GLY A 46 -1.71 11.39 -5.23
N LEU A 47 -1.09 11.33 -4.04
CA LEU A 47 -0.42 10.13 -3.55
C LEU A 47 -1.32 9.37 -2.57
N ARG A 48 -1.34 8.04 -2.70
CA ARG A 48 -2.05 7.13 -1.81
C ARG A 48 -1.28 5.83 -1.63
N ILE A 49 -1.42 5.17 -0.49
CA ILE A 49 -0.97 3.81 -0.25
C ILE A 49 -2.11 2.85 -0.58
N SER A 50 -1.78 1.80 -1.33
CA SER A 50 -2.62 0.64 -1.61
C SER A 50 -1.96 -0.60 -1.02
N VAL A 51 -2.61 -1.27 -0.07
CA VAL A 51 -2.04 -2.43 0.63
C VAL A 51 -2.14 -3.67 -0.26
N THR A 52 -0.99 -4.24 -0.61
CA THR A 52 -0.88 -5.48 -1.42
C THR A 52 -1.17 -6.68 -0.52
N GLY A 53 -2.45 -6.98 -0.31
CA GLY A 53 -2.88 -8.07 0.57
C GLY A 53 -4.35 -8.05 0.93
N GLN A 54 -5.03 -6.90 0.76
CA GLN A 54 -6.49 -6.90 0.74
C GLN A 54 -6.96 -7.35 -0.64
N VAL A 55 -7.16 -8.66 -0.76
CA VAL A 55 -8.20 -9.19 -1.64
C VAL A 55 -9.48 -8.46 -1.22
N PHE A 56 -9.90 -7.45 -1.99
CA PHE A 56 -11.28 -7.03 -1.98
C PHE A 56 -12.06 -8.27 -2.40
N THR A 57 -12.49 -9.08 -1.44
CA THR A 57 -13.56 -10.02 -1.70
C THR A 57 -14.70 -9.11 -2.14
N GLN A 58 -14.97 -9.09 -3.45
CA GLN A 58 -16.30 -8.78 -3.92
C GLN A 58 -17.20 -9.75 -3.15
N ARG A 59 -17.76 -9.29 -2.03
CA ARG A 59 -18.95 -9.93 -1.49
C ARG A 59 -19.97 -9.73 -2.58
N GLU A 60 -20.15 -10.81 -3.33
CA GLU A 60 -21.27 -11.02 -4.23
C GLU A 60 -22.51 -10.48 -3.53
N PHE A 61 -23.05 -9.38 -4.03
CA PHE A 61 -24.46 -9.11 -3.86
C PHE A 61 -25.17 -10.20 -4.67
N SER A 62 -25.65 -11.22 -3.97
CA SER A 62 -26.62 -12.16 -4.53
C SER A 62 -27.70 -12.47 -3.51
N THR A 63 -28.93 -12.24 -3.98
CA THR A 63 -30.27 -12.47 -3.39
C THR A 63 -30.81 -11.38 -2.46
#